data_AF-A0A2U0SCA3-F1
#
_entry.id   AF-A0A2U0SCA3-F1
#
_cell.length_a   1.000
_cell.length_b   1.000
_cell.length_c   1.000
_cell.angle_alpha   90.00
_cell.angle_beta   90.00
_cell.angle_gamma   90.00
#
_symmetry.space_group_name_H-M   'P 1'
#
loop_
_entity.id
_entity.type
_entity.pdbx_description
1 polymer ?
#
loop_
_entity_poly.entity_id
_entity_poly.type
_entity_poly.pdbx_seq_one_letter_code
_entity_poly.pdbx_strand_id
1 'polypeptide(L)'
;MTDGAMLAQLIEQAEEEGADLATLRAIAEEAGTVGADRALARLGLDDPGAAKDMAELRELLGAWRDAKKSMLKAVMQWLGRTVAALVLVVLAMRLGFPGWLK
;
A
#
# COMPACT_ATOMS: atom_id res chain seq x y z
N MET A 1 16.62 -16.07 13.80
CA MET A 1 15.94 -16.15 15.10
C MET A 1 14.80 -15.15 15.06
N THR A 2 13.57 -15.59 15.25
CA THR A 2 12.42 -14.68 15.33
C THR A 2 12.41 -14.01 16.70
N ASP A 3 12.01 -12.74 16.78
CA ASP A 3 12.02 -11.97 18.04
C ASP A 3 11.23 -12.68 19.17
N GLY A 4 10.15 -13.37 18.81
CA GLY A 4 9.37 -14.18 19.75
C GLY A 4 10.09 -15.41 20.29
N ALA A 5 11.02 -16.01 19.53
CA ALA A 5 11.81 -17.16 20.00
C ALA A 5 12.85 -16.73 21.04
N MET A 6 13.44 -15.54 20.89
CA MET A 6 14.36 -14.96 21.87
C MET A 6 13.64 -14.63 23.18
N LEU A 7 12.45 -14.01 23.11
CA LEU A 7 11.66 -13.68 24.29
C LEU A 7 11.22 -14.93 25.05
N ALA A 8 10.78 -15.98 24.34
CA ALA A 8 10.42 -17.25 24.95
C ALA A 8 11.60 -17.89 25.70
N GLN A 9 12.79 -17.88 25.11
CA GLN A 9 14.00 -18.40 25.73
C GLN A 9 14.40 -17.61 26.99
N LEU A 10 14.26 -16.28 26.97
CA LEU A 10 14.54 -15.44 28.14
C LEU A 10 13.53 -15.67 29.28
N ILE A 11 12.26 -15.91 28.95
CA ILE A 11 11.24 -16.26 29.94
C ILE A 11 11.53 -17.63 30.56
N GLU A 12 11.88 -18.62 29.74
CA GLU A 12 12.26 -19.96 30.20
C GLU A 12 13.48 -19.91 31.13
N GLN A 13 14.53 -19.17 30.76
CA GLN A 13 15.70 -18.96 31.62
C GLN A 13 15.33 -18.28 32.95
N ALA A 14 14.50 -17.24 32.92
CA ALA A 14 14.09 -16.54 34.14
C ALA A 14 13.20 -17.42 35.05
N GLU A 15 12.37 -18.28 34.46
CA GLU A 15 11.58 -19.28 35.19
C GLU A 15 12.48 -20.32 35.88
N GLU A 16 13.53 -20.80 35.19
CA GLU A 16 14.57 -21.67 35.77
C GLU A 16 15.32 -20.99 36.94
N GLU A 17 15.51 -19.67 36.86
CA GLU A 17 16.09 -18.84 37.92
C GLU A 17 15.09 -18.53 39.07
N GLY A 18 13.85 -19.01 38.98
CA GLY A 18 12.82 -18.93 40.02
C GLY A 18 11.87 -17.74 39.91
N ALA A 19 11.85 -17.03 38.78
CA ALA A 19 10.86 -15.99 38.54
C ALA A 19 9.47 -16.58 38.25
N ASP A 20 8.43 -15.90 38.74
CA ASP A 20 7.05 -16.30 38.48
C ASP A 20 6.63 -16.01 37.03
N LEU A 21 6.15 -17.04 36.32
CA LEU A 21 5.77 -16.95 34.91
C LEU A 21 4.63 -15.95 34.66
N ALA A 22 3.68 -15.81 35.59
CA ALA A 22 2.60 -14.85 35.43
C ALA A 22 3.12 -13.40 35.46
N THR A 23 4.06 -13.13 36.37
CA THR A 23 4.76 -11.85 36.48
C THR A 23 5.58 -11.55 35.21
N LEU A 24 6.34 -12.53 34.70
CA LEU A 24 7.11 -12.36 33.46
C LEU A 24 6.21 -12.03 32.26
N ARG A 25 5.07 -12.71 32.12
CA ARG A 25 4.09 -12.42 31.07
C ARG A 25 3.49 -11.03 31.20
N ALA A 26 3.16 -10.60 32.42
CA ALA A 26 2.65 -9.26 32.65
C ALA A 26 3.67 -8.18 32.28
N ILE A 27 4.95 -8.37 32.63
CA ILE A 27 6.03 -7.45 32.26
C ILE A 27 6.20 -7.41 30.73
N ALA A 28 6.17 -8.55 30.05
CA ALA A 28 6.30 -8.61 28.60
C ALA A 28 5.14 -7.89 27.89
N GLU A 29 3.90 -8.09 28.34
CA GLU A 29 2.71 -7.44 27.79
C GLU A 29 2.75 -5.92 28.01
N GLU A 30 3.11 -5.48 29.22
CA GLU A 30 3.25 -4.05 29.55
C GLU A 30 4.37 -3.41 28.74
N ALA A 31 5.53 -4.05 28.65
CA ALA A 31 6.66 -3.55 27.85
C ALA A 31 6.31 -3.46 26.36
N GLY A 32 5.54 -4.42 25.84
CA GLY A 32 5.02 -4.43 24.48
C GLY A 32 4.05 -3.26 24.24
N THR A 33 3.08 -3.09 25.13
CA THR A 33 2.09 -2.00 25.07
C THR A 33 2.77 -0.63 25.13
N VAL A 34 3.63 -0.42 26.13
CA VAL A 34 4.39 0.83 26.30
C VAL A 34 5.33 1.08 25.12
N GLY A 35 5.91 0.03 24.53
CA GLY A 35 6.73 0.13 23.33
C GLY A 35 5.92 0.57 22.10
N ALA A 36 4.76 -0.04 21.90
CA ALA A 36 3.84 0.30 20.82
C ALA A 36 3.33 1.74 20.95
N ASP A 37 2.89 2.15 22.14
CA ASP A 37 2.41 3.52 22.39
C ASP A 37 3.49 4.57 22.12
N ARG A 38 4.73 4.33 22.58
CA ARG A 38 5.86 5.23 22.27
C ARG A 38 6.16 5.30 20.77
N ALA A 39 6.05 4.17 20.06
CA ALA A 39 6.25 4.14 18.62
C ALA A 39 5.15 4.93 17.88
N LEU A 40 3.88 4.75 18.27
CA LEU A 40 2.76 5.51 17.74
C LEU A 40 2.89 7.00 18.03
N ALA A 41 3.23 7.38 19.26
CA ALA A 41 3.45 8.78 19.63
C ALA A 41 4.60 9.43 18.84
N ARG A 42 5.70 8.69 18.57
CA ARG A 42 6.80 9.19 17.72
C ARG A 42 6.38 9.42 16.27
N LEU A 43 5.37 8.69 15.81
CA LEU A 43 4.75 8.89 14.50
C LEU A 43 3.62 9.93 14.52
N GLY A 44 3.27 10.46 15.70
CA GLY A 44 2.13 11.35 15.90
C GLY A 44 0.78 10.66 15.71
N LEU A 45 0.70 9.35 16.00
CA LEU A 45 -0.48 8.50 15.85
C LEU A 45 -1.04 8.02 17.21
N ASP A 46 -0.76 8.75 18.28
CA ASP A 46 -1.19 8.45 19.66
C ASP A 46 -2.58 9.01 20.00
N ASP A 47 -3.18 9.81 19.12
CA ASP A 47 -4.52 10.34 19.34
C ASP A 47 -5.63 9.31 18.96
N PRO A 48 -6.83 9.40 19.57
CA PRO A 48 -7.92 8.46 19.30
C PRO A 48 -8.43 8.47 17.85
N GLY A 49 -8.16 9.53 17.08
CA GLY A 49 -8.55 9.69 15.68
C GLY A 49 -7.56 9.09 14.68
N ALA A 50 -6.29 8.87 15.08
CA ALA A 50 -5.21 8.42 14.21
C ALA A 50 -5.55 7.19 13.35
N ALA A 51 -6.23 6.20 13.93
CA ALA A 51 -6.62 4.99 13.20
C ALA A 51 -7.62 5.28 12.08
N LYS A 52 -8.57 6.19 12.32
CA LYS A 52 -9.57 6.61 11.34
C LYS A 52 -8.92 7.42 10.23
N ASP A 53 -8.08 8.38 10.59
CA ASP A 53 -7.40 9.25 9.63
C ASP A 53 -6.49 8.43 8.71
N MET A 54 -5.78 7.43 9.26
CA MET A 54 -4.99 6.49 8.46
C MET A 54 -5.83 5.64 7.51
N ALA A 55 -7.05 5.26 7.90
CA ALA A 55 -7.97 4.54 7.03
C ALA A 55 -8.45 5.44 5.89
N GLU A 56 -8.84 6.68 6.19
CA GLU A 56 -9.27 7.67 5.19
C GLU A 56 -8.14 7.98 4.20
N LEU A 57 -6.90 8.18 4.66
CA LEU A 57 -5.75 8.40 3.78
C LEU A 57 -5.50 7.21 2.84
N ARG A 58 -5.65 5.98 3.33
CA ARG A 58 -5.51 4.77 2.50
C ARG A 58 -6.60 4.69 1.45
N GLU A 59 -7.83 5.06 1.79
CA GLU A 59 -8.94 5.12 0.84
C GLU A 59 -8.69 6.17 -0.25
N LEU A 60 -8.29 7.40 0.14
CA LEU A 60 -7.94 8.47 -0.80
C LEU A 60 -6.79 8.08 -1.73
N LEU A 61 -5.75 7.42 -1.20
CA LEU A 61 -4.64 6.89 -2.00
C LEU A 61 -5.11 5.77 -2.95
N GLY A 62 -6.05 4.94 -2.51
CA GLY A 62 -6.73 3.95 -3.34
C GLY A 62 -7.40 4.61 -4.54
N ALA A 63 -8.28 5.57 -4.27
CA ALA A 63 -9.01 6.32 -5.29
C ALA A 63 -8.07 7.06 -6.25
N TRP A 64 -7.02 7.70 -5.75
CA TRP A 64 -6.03 8.38 -6.58
C TRP A 64 -5.27 7.42 -7.49
N ARG A 65 -4.86 6.26 -6.96
CA ARG A 65 -4.15 5.24 -7.76
C ARG A 65 -5.04 4.70 -8.87
N ASP A 66 -6.32 4.50 -8.60
CA ASP A 66 -7.27 4.01 -9.58
C ASP A 66 -7.58 5.08 -10.63
N ALA A 67 -7.72 6.34 -10.23
CA ALA A 67 -7.84 7.47 -11.15
C ALA A 67 -6.62 7.58 -12.07
N LYS A 68 -5.39 7.44 -11.54
CA LYS A 68 -4.15 7.45 -12.32
C LYS A 68 -4.12 6.32 -13.36
N LYS A 69 -4.49 5.09 -12.96
CA LYS A 69 -4.59 3.95 -13.90
C LYS A 69 -5.64 4.20 -14.98
N SER A 70 -6.80 4.74 -14.60
CA SER A 70 -7.88 5.06 -15.53
C SER A 70 -7.44 6.09 -16.58
N MET A 71 -6.76 7.16 -16.15
CA MET A 71 -6.21 8.17 -17.05
C MET A 71 -5.20 7.58 -18.04
N LEU A 72 -4.24 6.78 -17.57
CA LEU A 72 -3.27 6.14 -18.45
C LEU A 72 -3.93 5.21 -19.47
N LYS A 73 -4.94 4.43 -19.04
CA LYS A 73 -5.72 3.57 -19.93
C LYS A 73 -6.46 4.39 -21.00
N ALA A 74 -7.12 5.48 -20.60
CA ALA A 74 -7.82 6.37 -21.52
C ALA A 74 -6.89 7.01 -22.54
N VAL A 75 -5.73 7.50 -22.10
CA VAL A 75 -4.69 8.08 -22.99
C VAL A 75 -4.19 7.04 -23.98
N MET A 76 -3.87 5.83 -23.53
CA MET A 76 -3.40 4.75 -24.41
C MET A 76 -4.46 4.35 -25.44
N GLN A 77 -5.71 4.27 -25.01
CA GLN A 77 -6.84 3.96 -25.89
C GLN A 77 -7.07 5.06 -26.93
N TRP A 78 -7.03 6.33 -26.52
CA TRP A 78 -7.14 7.46 -27.44
C TRP A 78 -5.99 7.47 -28.43
N LEU A 79 -4.75 7.30 -27.96
CA LEU A 79 -3.57 7.26 -28.81
C LEU A 79 -3.65 6.14 -29.84
N GLY A 80 -4.05 4.93 -29.43
CA GLY A 80 -4.25 3.81 -30.35
C GLY A 80 -5.28 4.11 -31.44
N ARG A 81 -6.41 4.76 -31.08
CA ARG A 81 -7.42 5.19 -32.06
C ARG A 81 -6.87 6.25 -33.02
N THR A 82 -6.14 7.23 -32.51
CA THR A 82 -5.53 8.30 -33.31
C THR A 82 -4.52 7.71 -34.30
N VAL A 83 -3.65 6.79 -33.86
CA VAL A 83 -2.68 6.12 -34.72
C VAL A 83 -3.39 5.29 -35.80
N ALA A 84 -4.40 4.50 -35.43
CA ALA A 84 -5.17 3.72 -36.40
C ALA A 84 -5.85 4.59 -37.46
N ALA A 85 -6.47 5.70 -37.05
CA ALA A 85 -7.08 6.66 -37.97
C ALA A 85 -6.04 7.27 -38.93
N LEU A 86 -4.87 7.66 -38.42
CA LEU A 86 -3.78 8.18 -39.24
C LEU A 86 -3.29 7.15 -40.26
N VAL A 87 -3.15 5.88 -39.86
CA VAL A 87 -2.77 4.79 -40.78
C VAL A 87 -3.79 4.63 -41.92
N LEU A 88 -5.09 4.66 -41.60
CA LEU A 88 -6.15 4.58 -42.62
C LEU A 88 -6.10 5.77 -43.59
N VAL A 89 -5.88 6.98 -43.08
CA VAL A 89 -5.74 8.20 -43.91
C VAL A 89 -4.54 8.07 -44.86
N VAL A 90 -3.38 7.62 -44.35
CA VAL A 90 -2.19 7.39 -45.17
C VAL A 90 -2.44 6.31 -46.23
N LEU A 91 -3.11 5.22 -45.87
CA LEU A 91 -3.44 4.14 -46.80
C LEU A 91 -4.41 4.60 -47.90
N ALA A 92 -5.44 5.36 -47.56
CA ALA A 92 -6.38 5.93 -48.51
C ALA A 92 -5.70 6.86 -49.52
N MET A 93 -4.76 7.69 -49.07
CA MET A 93 -3.95 8.53 -49.95
C MET A 93 -3.05 7.69 -50.86
N ARG A 94 -2.38 6.65 -50.33
CA ARG A 94 -1.49 5.77 -51.11
C ARG A 94 -2.23 4.95 -52.17
N LEU A 95 -3.45 4.50 -51.85
CA LEU A 95 -4.29 3.71 -52.75
C LEU A 95 -5.08 4.57 -53.77
N GLY A 96 -4.96 5.90 -53.71
CA GLY A 96 -5.60 6.79 -54.69
C GLY A 96 -7.12 6.94 -54.50
N PHE A 97 -7.65 6.62 -53.32
CA PHE A 97 -9.08 6.71 -52.98
C PHE A 97 -9.72 8.10 -53.28
N PRO A 98 -9.02 9.25 -53.09
CA PRO A 98 -9.55 10.56 -53.47
C PRO A 98 -9.86 10.73 -54.97
N GLY A 99 -9.25 9.90 -55.83
CA GLY A 99 -9.53 9.88 -57.27
C GLY A 99 -10.83 9.18 -57.65
N TRP A 100 -11.40 8.35 -56.76
CA TRP A 100 -12.66 7.61 -57.00
C TRP A 100 -13.92 8.39 -56.60
N LEU A 101 -13.75 9.47 -55.83
CA LEU A 101 -14.82 10.36 -55.37
C LEU A 101 -15.16 11.48 -56.37
N LYS A 102 -14.57 11.45 -57.57
CA LYS A 102 -14.85 12.37 -58.68
C LYS A 102 -15.89 11.81 -59.63
#